data_AF-A0A955YY08-F1
#
_entry.id   AF-A0A955YY08-F1
#
_cell.length_a   1.000
_cell.length_b   1.000
_cell.length_c   1.000
_cell.angle_alpha   90.00
_cell.angle_beta   90.00
_cell.angle_gamma   90.00
#
_symmetry.space_group_name_H-M   'P 1'
#
loop_
_entity.id
_entity.type
_entity.pdbx_description
1 polymer ?
#
loop_
_entity_poly.entity_id
_entity_poly.type
_entity_poly.pdbx_seq_one_letter_code
_entity_poly.pdbx_strand_id
1 'polypeptide(L)'
;MRHTFFCVAALTCAAAAGLAACGDDEVFRAGPDAGTDGGQLAEAGPGPSAEGGTSDAGDAATSPRVRLLLSMNNMTTSELVALDLETGAVDGRLTYPGFIGATFASGADPWLLQSAVDVVSLLDAREPWKVVSSWNVAGTDRPDASLPNANPVAVVSAGAAKAYVVRFNRNVMHVLDASQRGDAGAPVKSIDLTSLLQGADADGLVEATSAVYVASKRRVYVLLGNVDFTKIAADGFTALCATTQPSIVGIDIDTDAVVSLGGTGPQGSILLSGYNPAIGSALRYDAAKDRLLVLSAGCNADVGGAAGPIERRRVEEVSLATGAVQTLLSLDAKPFPSSFAFIDGTRAALAFFGPASFWDPSQAALGADFPGGAENLAHDGKGNIVGVRKTFLADGGAGPVEVVKAPFGVDAGAATPVANNPFTDNTGFLSGAELWVK
;
A
#
# COMPACT_ATOMS: atom_id res chain seq x y z
N MET A 1 32.25 -34.90 -3.36
CA MET A 1 31.33 -34.32 -4.36
C MET A 1 29.96 -34.23 -3.71
N ARG A 2 29.55 -33.04 -3.28
CA ARG A 2 28.22 -32.76 -2.73
C ARG A 2 27.44 -32.03 -3.83
N HIS A 3 26.36 -32.62 -4.30
CA HIS A 3 25.43 -31.97 -5.24
C HIS A 3 24.42 -31.16 -4.43
N THR A 4 24.56 -29.83 -4.50
CA THR A 4 23.59 -28.88 -3.98
C THR A 4 22.55 -28.64 -5.08
N PHE A 5 21.33 -29.13 -4.89
CA PHE A 5 20.19 -28.82 -5.75
C PHE A 5 19.73 -27.38 -5.46
N PHE A 6 19.85 -26.50 -6.46
CA PHE A 6 19.27 -25.15 -6.45
C PHE A 6 17.78 -25.25 -6.84
N CYS A 7 16.89 -24.93 -5.90
CA CYS A 7 15.49 -24.65 -6.20
C CYS A 7 15.37 -23.22 -6.74
N VAL A 8 14.93 -23.10 -7.99
CA VAL A 8 14.51 -21.85 -8.62
C VAL A 8 13.11 -21.54 -8.08
N ALA A 9 13.02 -20.63 -7.11
CA ALA A 9 11.75 -20.08 -6.64
C ALA A 9 11.46 -18.77 -7.39
N ALA A 10 10.28 -18.70 -8.00
CA ALA A 10 9.82 -17.61 -8.83
C ALA A 10 9.84 -16.27 -8.08
N LEU A 11 10.59 -15.31 -8.63
CA LEU A 11 10.51 -13.90 -8.29
C LEU A 11 9.24 -13.34 -8.94
N THR A 12 8.24 -12.97 -8.14
CA THR A 12 7.11 -12.18 -8.60
C THR A 12 6.99 -10.94 -7.72
N CYS A 13 7.60 -9.83 -8.17
CA CYS A 13 7.49 -8.53 -7.52
C CYS A 13 6.05 -8.02 -7.60
N ALA A 14 5.34 -8.02 -6.48
CA ALA A 14 4.12 -7.24 -6.30
C ALA A 14 4.49 -5.77 -6.12
N ALA A 15 4.72 -5.09 -7.24
CA ALA A 15 4.56 -3.65 -7.47
C ALA A 15 5.04 -3.33 -8.89
N ALA A 16 4.11 -3.24 -9.83
CA ALA A 16 4.25 -2.56 -11.13
C ALA A 16 5.32 -3.05 -12.15
N ALA A 17 5.71 -4.33 -12.15
CA ALA A 17 6.33 -4.95 -13.32
C ALA A 17 5.57 -6.25 -13.66
N GLY A 18 4.79 -6.21 -14.74
CA GLY A 18 4.07 -7.37 -15.27
C GLY A 18 5.06 -8.45 -15.67
N LEU A 19 4.91 -9.64 -15.09
CA LEU A 19 5.68 -10.82 -15.47
C LEU A 19 5.29 -11.26 -16.87
N ALA A 20 6.26 -11.20 -17.77
CA ALA A 20 6.35 -12.06 -18.93
C ALA A 20 6.70 -13.49 -18.48
N ALA A 21 6.06 -14.46 -19.14
CA ALA A 21 6.25 -15.93 -19.18
C ALA A 21 5.01 -16.66 -18.61
N CYS A 22 4.16 -17.35 -19.39
CA CYS A 22 4.35 -18.07 -20.65
C CYS A 22 3.07 -18.02 -21.51
N GLY A 23 3.21 -17.86 -22.83
CA GLY A 23 2.12 -18.04 -23.79
C GLY A 23 2.41 -17.35 -25.11
N ASP A 24 2.41 -18.12 -26.21
CA ASP A 24 2.87 -17.77 -27.55
C ASP A 24 2.21 -16.54 -28.20
N ASP A 25 2.93 -16.00 -29.18
CA ASP A 25 2.59 -14.94 -30.12
C ASP A 25 1.10 -14.87 -30.54
N GLU A 26 0.35 -13.91 -29.99
CA GLU A 26 -0.77 -13.28 -30.67
C GLU A 26 -0.73 -11.77 -30.45
N VAL A 27 -0.72 -11.06 -31.57
CA VAL A 27 -0.58 -9.62 -31.74
C VAL A 27 -1.70 -8.87 -31.02
N PHE A 28 -1.39 -8.13 -29.96
CA PHE A 28 -2.33 -7.12 -29.43
C PHE A 28 -2.45 -5.97 -30.42
N ARG A 29 -3.46 -6.06 -31.30
CA ARG A 29 -4.01 -4.88 -31.97
C ARG A 29 -4.75 -4.04 -30.93
N ALA A 30 -4.46 -2.76 -30.91
CA ALA A 30 -5.20 -1.76 -30.17
C ALA A 30 -6.70 -1.86 -30.52
N GLY A 31 -7.53 -2.19 -29.52
CA GLY A 31 -8.95 -1.86 -29.56
C GLY A 31 -9.12 -0.34 -29.43
N PRO A 32 -10.16 0.26 -30.04
CA PRO A 32 -10.36 1.70 -30.01
C PRO A 32 -10.63 2.21 -28.59
N ASP A 33 -10.15 3.43 -28.33
CA ASP A 33 -10.36 4.27 -27.15
C ASP A 33 -11.66 3.93 -26.38
N ALA A 34 -11.52 3.50 -25.13
CA ALA A 34 -12.61 3.51 -24.16
C ALA A 34 -12.76 4.93 -23.59
N GLY A 35 -13.16 5.87 -24.45
CA GLY A 35 -13.74 7.13 -24.04
C GLY A 35 -15.25 6.99 -23.97
N THR A 36 -15.83 7.42 -22.86
CA THR A 36 -17.28 7.57 -22.56
C THR A 36 -18.10 6.28 -22.62
N ASP A 37 -18.28 5.64 -21.46
CA ASP A 37 -19.62 5.34 -20.92
C ASP A 37 -19.47 4.76 -19.50
N GLY A 38 -20.31 5.23 -18.58
CA GLY A 38 -20.36 4.75 -17.20
C GLY A 38 -20.62 3.26 -17.18
N GLY A 39 -19.59 2.49 -16.78
CA GLY A 39 -19.77 1.10 -16.44
C GLY A 39 -20.83 1.02 -15.34
N GLN A 40 -21.96 0.41 -15.66
CA GLN A 40 -23.05 0.17 -14.73
C GLN A 40 -22.48 -0.56 -13.51
N LEU A 41 -22.34 0.16 -12.39
CA LEU A 41 -22.17 -0.47 -11.09
C LEU A 41 -23.39 -1.37 -10.86
N ALA A 42 -23.18 -2.54 -10.26
CA ALA A 42 -24.28 -3.42 -9.87
C ALA A 42 -25.30 -2.62 -9.06
N GLU A 43 -26.52 -2.46 -9.59
CA GLU A 43 -27.62 -1.88 -8.84
C GLU A 43 -27.79 -2.68 -7.55
N ALA A 44 -27.66 -2.01 -6.40
CA ALA A 44 -28.19 -2.50 -5.15
C ALA A 44 -29.72 -2.50 -5.30
N GLY A 45 -30.28 -3.63 -5.73
CA GLY A 45 -31.72 -3.80 -5.83
C GLY A 45 -32.40 -3.50 -4.48
N PRO A 46 -33.61 -2.92 -4.47
CA PRO A 46 -34.33 -2.66 -3.24
C PRO A 46 -34.64 -3.99 -2.54
N GLY A 47 -34.01 -4.21 -1.39
CA GLY A 47 -34.37 -5.31 -0.50
C GLY A 47 -35.84 -5.18 -0.08
N PRO A 48 -36.56 -6.29 0.13
CA PRO A 48 -37.98 -6.25 0.47
C PRO A 48 -38.22 -5.46 1.77
N SER A 49 -39.13 -4.50 1.70
CA SER A 49 -39.68 -3.82 2.88
C SER A 49 -40.37 -4.85 3.77
N ALA A 50 -39.80 -5.08 4.94
CA ALA A 50 -40.47 -5.74 6.05
C ALA A 50 -41.06 -4.66 6.97
N GLU A 51 -42.38 -4.49 6.90
CA GLU A 51 -43.12 -3.74 7.91
C GLU A 51 -43.15 -4.52 9.24
N GLY A 52 -42.99 -3.78 10.34
CA GLY A 52 -43.74 -4.03 11.57
C GLY A 52 -43.15 -5.00 12.58
N GLY A 53 -42.31 -4.50 13.49
CA GLY A 53 -41.98 -5.18 14.74
C GLY A 53 -41.17 -4.29 15.67
N THR A 54 -41.83 -3.44 16.45
CA THR A 54 -41.18 -2.71 17.55
C THR A 54 -40.80 -3.70 18.65
N SER A 55 -39.51 -4.05 18.72
CA SER A 55 -38.92 -4.63 19.91
C SER A 55 -37.85 -3.67 20.43
N ASP A 56 -38.09 -3.12 21.62
CA ASP A 56 -37.08 -2.51 22.47
C ASP A 56 -35.92 -3.52 22.66
N ALA A 57 -34.79 -3.24 22.03
CA ALA A 57 -33.52 -3.86 22.34
C ALA A 57 -32.55 -2.73 22.65
N GLY A 58 -32.19 -2.60 23.93
CA GLY A 58 -31.32 -1.55 24.41
C GLY A 58 -29.99 -1.51 23.65
N ASP A 59 -29.56 -0.30 23.32
CA ASP A 59 -28.21 0.03 22.92
C ASP A 59 -27.24 -0.29 24.07
N ALA A 60 -26.99 -1.58 24.29
CA ALA A 60 -25.71 -1.99 24.83
C ALA A 60 -24.70 -1.67 23.74
N ALA A 61 -24.00 -0.55 23.87
CA ALA A 61 -22.92 -0.17 22.98
C ALA A 61 -21.96 -1.37 22.88
N THR A 62 -22.07 -2.12 21.78
CA THR A 62 -21.16 -3.22 21.50
C THR A 62 -19.78 -2.60 21.40
N SER A 63 -18.80 -3.21 22.09
CA SER A 63 -17.42 -2.73 22.02
C SER A 63 -17.00 -2.63 20.55
N PRO A 64 -16.24 -1.59 20.15
CA PRO A 64 -15.78 -1.42 18.77
C PRO A 64 -15.19 -2.73 18.26
N ARG A 65 -15.63 -3.18 17.09
CA ARG A 65 -15.12 -4.42 16.51
C ARG A 65 -13.78 -4.13 15.86
N VAL A 66 -12.80 -4.98 16.14
CA VAL A 66 -11.46 -4.90 15.55
C VAL A 66 -11.42 -5.86 14.37
N ARG A 67 -11.37 -5.29 13.16
CA ARG A 67 -11.33 -6.03 11.91
C ARG A 67 -9.98 -5.88 11.23
N LEU A 68 -9.60 -6.91 10.50
CA LEU A 68 -8.51 -6.87 9.54
C LEU A 68 -9.10 -6.84 8.14
N LEU A 69 -8.78 -5.80 7.37
CA LEU A 69 -9.13 -5.69 5.97
C LEU A 69 -8.01 -6.32 5.15
N LEU A 70 -8.37 -7.33 4.37
CA LEU A 70 -7.43 -8.14 3.58
C LEU A 70 -7.81 -8.07 2.12
N SER A 71 -6.82 -7.83 1.24
CA SER A 71 -7.01 -7.85 -0.20
C SER A 71 -6.25 -9.01 -0.83
N MET A 72 -6.97 -9.85 -1.57
CA MET A 72 -6.43 -10.91 -2.43
C MET A 72 -6.66 -10.52 -3.88
N ASN A 73 -5.58 -10.43 -4.64
CA ASN A 73 -5.63 -10.01 -6.02
C ASN A 73 -5.45 -11.19 -6.97
N ASN A 74 -6.42 -11.43 -7.87
CA ASN A 74 -6.32 -12.45 -8.92
C ASN A 74 -6.44 -11.82 -10.30
N MET A 75 -6.02 -12.53 -11.36
CA MET A 75 -5.89 -12.00 -12.73
C MET A 75 -7.10 -11.21 -13.25
N THR A 76 -8.33 -11.62 -12.92
CA THR A 76 -9.56 -11.02 -13.45
C THR A 76 -10.47 -10.45 -12.36
N THR A 77 -10.48 -11.07 -11.19
CA THR A 77 -11.38 -10.70 -10.08
C THR A 77 -10.64 -10.86 -8.77
N SER A 78 -10.62 -9.79 -8.00
CA SER A 78 -9.97 -9.70 -6.71
C SER A 78 -11.03 -9.65 -5.60
N GLU A 79 -10.61 -9.89 -4.37
CA GLU A 79 -11.51 -9.97 -3.21
C GLU A 79 -10.95 -9.18 -2.03
N LEU A 80 -11.80 -8.36 -1.42
CA LEU A 80 -11.63 -7.79 -0.10
C LEU A 80 -12.38 -8.65 0.92
N VAL A 81 -11.71 -9.01 2.02
CA VAL A 81 -12.31 -9.67 3.18
C VAL A 81 -12.19 -8.78 4.41
N ALA A 82 -13.29 -8.64 5.15
CA ALA A 82 -13.28 -8.07 6.50
C ALA A 82 -13.31 -9.22 7.53
N LEU A 83 -12.18 -9.46 8.19
CA LEU A 83 -12.01 -10.51 9.18
C LEU A 83 -12.12 -9.96 10.60
N ASP A 84 -12.99 -10.49 11.44
CA ASP A 84 -13.05 -10.17 12.86
C ASP A 84 -11.86 -10.82 13.58
N LEU A 85 -11.00 -10.00 14.20
CA LEU A 85 -9.75 -10.48 14.82
C LEU A 85 -9.96 -11.15 16.18
N GLU A 86 -11.15 -11.07 16.77
CA GLU A 86 -11.47 -11.73 18.03
C GLU A 86 -12.01 -13.13 17.81
N THR A 87 -12.91 -13.28 16.83
CA THR A 87 -13.58 -14.55 16.53
C THR A 87 -12.88 -15.34 15.42
N GLY A 88 -12.06 -14.70 14.59
CA GLY A 88 -11.49 -15.30 13.38
C GLY A 88 -12.52 -15.50 12.26
N ALA A 89 -13.74 -14.99 12.42
CA ALA A 89 -14.80 -15.11 11.43
C ALA A 89 -14.70 -14.02 10.35
N VAL A 90 -15.12 -14.36 9.13
CA VAL A 90 -15.29 -13.38 8.06
C VAL A 90 -16.65 -12.69 8.25
N ASP A 91 -16.61 -11.41 8.61
CA ASP A 91 -17.82 -10.57 8.77
C ASP A 91 -18.44 -10.21 7.42
N GLY A 92 -17.62 -10.07 6.37
CA GLY A 92 -18.10 -9.83 5.02
C GLY A 92 -17.02 -9.80 3.95
N ARG A 93 -17.47 -9.77 2.69
CA ARG A 93 -16.64 -9.91 1.48
C ARG A 93 -17.10 -8.93 0.40
N LEU A 94 -16.17 -8.43 -0.39
CA LEU A 94 -16.42 -7.60 -1.55
C LEU A 94 -15.52 -8.03 -2.71
N THR A 95 -16.10 -8.48 -3.81
CA THR A 95 -15.35 -8.75 -5.04
C THR A 95 -15.19 -7.47 -5.85
N TYR A 96 -14.05 -7.29 -6.50
CA TYR A 96 -13.78 -6.16 -7.39
C TYR A 96 -13.00 -6.59 -8.64
N PRO A 97 -13.14 -5.88 -9.77
CA PRO A 97 -12.49 -6.26 -11.02
C PRO A 97 -10.97 -6.03 -11.00
N GLY A 98 -10.29 -6.81 -11.83
CA GLY A 98 -8.88 -6.64 -12.18
C GLY A 98 -7.92 -7.28 -11.19
N PHE A 99 -6.63 -7.18 -11.51
CA PHE A 99 -5.54 -7.93 -10.89
C PHE A 99 -4.79 -7.20 -9.79
N ILE A 100 -5.18 -5.97 -9.48
CA ILE A 100 -4.49 -5.17 -8.48
C ILE A 100 -5.47 -4.24 -7.77
N GLY A 101 -5.48 -4.36 -6.46
CA GLY A 101 -6.10 -3.43 -5.54
C GLY A 101 -5.60 -3.63 -4.13
N ALA A 102 -5.89 -2.69 -3.26
CA ALA A 102 -5.52 -2.73 -1.85
C ALA A 102 -6.52 -1.92 -1.03
N THR A 103 -6.60 -2.21 0.27
CA THR A 103 -7.33 -1.33 1.19
C THR A 103 -6.43 -0.27 1.77
N PHE A 104 -7.04 0.84 2.17
CA PHE A 104 -6.38 1.87 2.94
C PHE A 104 -7.27 2.26 4.11
N ALA A 105 -6.91 1.82 5.32
CA ALA A 105 -7.71 2.00 6.51
C ALA A 105 -7.14 3.14 7.37
N SER A 106 -7.29 4.38 6.90
CA SER A 106 -6.86 5.57 7.64
C SER A 106 -8.00 6.54 7.85
N GLY A 107 -8.04 7.18 9.03
CA GLY A 107 -9.04 8.20 9.33
C GLY A 107 -10.40 7.64 9.71
N ALA A 108 -11.46 8.27 9.19
CA ALA A 108 -12.83 8.03 9.64
C ALA A 108 -13.54 6.88 8.93
N ASP A 109 -13.11 6.53 7.70
CA ASP A 109 -13.72 5.50 6.88
C ASP A 109 -12.62 4.74 6.12
N PRO A 110 -12.79 3.43 5.82
CA PRO A 110 -11.82 2.68 5.05
C PRO A 110 -12.04 2.89 3.55
N TRP A 111 -10.99 2.71 2.77
CA TRP A 111 -11.00 2.85 1.32
C TRP A 111 -10.57 1.56 0.63
N LEU A 112 -11.10 1.32 -0.58
CA LEU A 112 -10.62 0.32 -1.52
C LEU A 112 -10.05 1.03 -2.76
N LEU A 113 -8.80 0.72 -3.08
CA LEU A 113 -8.10 1.17 -4.27
C LEU A 113 -8.20 0.05 -5.31
N GLN A 114 -8.92 0.27 -6.40
CA GLN A 114 -9.07 -0.69 -7.50
C GLN A 114 -8.16 -0.26 -8.65
N SER A 115 -6.86 -0.47 -8.48
CA SER A 115 -5.84 0.14 -9.33
C SER A 115 -5.87 -0.34 -10.78
N ALA A 116 -6.46 -1.51 -11.03
CA ALA A 116 -6.63 -2.08 -12.37
C ALA A 116 -7.72 -1.41 -13.23
N VAL A 117 -8.62 -0.64 -12.61
CA VAL A 117 -9.77 -0.01 -13.28
C VAL A 117 -9.93 1.46 -12.90
N ASP A 118 -8.91 2.04 -12.26
CA ASP A 118 -8.87 3.45 -11.86
C ASP A 118 -10.04 3.89 -11.00
N VAL A 119 -10.49 3.02 -10.10
CA VAL A 119 -11.56 3.34 -9.15
C VAL A 119 -11.01 3.42 -7.74
N VAL A 120 -11.41 4.46 -7.02
CA VAL A 120 -11.26 4.54 -5.57
C VAL A 120 -12.66 4.48 -4.96
N SER A 121 -12.86 3.61 -3.98
CA SER A 121 -14.14 3.42 -3.29
C SER A 121 -14.01 3.75 -1.81
N LEU A 122 -14.94 4.56 -1.30
CA LEU A 122 -15.18 4.73 0.11
C LEU A 122 -16.06 3.57 0.59
N LEU A 123 -15.66 2.93 1.69
CA LEU A 123 -16.35 1.78 2.26
C LEU A 123 -17.14 2.21 3.50
N ASP A 124 -18.18 1.46 3.84
CA ASP A 124 -18.94 1.71 5.06
C ASP A 124 -18.07 1.43 6.31
N ALA A 125 -18.08 2.35 7.28
CA ALA A 125 -17.28 2.20 8.48
C ALA A 125 -17.67 1.00 9.37
N ARG A 126 -18.93 0.56 9.36
CA ARG A 126 -19.41 -0.57 10.18
C ARG A 126 -19.39 -1.88 9.40
N GLU A 127 -19.60 -1.79 8.09
CA GLU A 127 -19.64 -2.90 7.15
C GLU A 127 -18.65 -2.64 5.99
N PRO A 128 -17.32 -2.68 6.24
CA PRO A 128 -16.29 -2.27 5.26
C PRO A 128 -16.18 -3.14 4.00
N TRP A 129 -17.11 -4.07 3.80
CA TRP A 129 -17.32 -4.79 2.55
C TRP A 129 -18.45 -4.18 1.69
N LYS A 130 -19.04 -3.05 2.11
CA LYS A 130 -20.05 -2.31 1.36
C LYS A 130 -19.46 -0.99 0.87
N VAL A 131 -19.58 -0.73 -0.44
CA VAL A 131 -19.19 0.54 -1.04
C VAL A 131 -20.28 1.58 -0.77
N VAL A 132 -19.90 2.72 -0.18
CA VAL A 132 -20.80 3.87 0.04
C VAL A 132 -20.60 4.97 -0.98
N SER A 133 -19.41 5.05 -1.60
CA SER A 133 -19.14 5.96 -2.70
C SER A 133 -17.96 5.50 -3.56
N SER A 134 -17.91 5.94 -4.81
CA SER A 134 -16.80 5.65 -5.71
C SER A 134 -16.46 6.83 -6.62
N TRP A 135 -15.18 6.94 -6.99
CA TRP A 135 -14.66 7.93 -7.93
C TRP A 135 -13.81 7.24 -8.99
N ASN A 136 -13.94 7.68 -10.24
CA ASN A 136 -13.02 7.32 -11.32
C ASN A 136 -11.82 8.28 -11.30
N VAL A 137 -10.64 7.77 -11.02
CA VAL A 137 -9.38 8.50 -10.86
C VAL A 137 -8.44 8.36 -12.06
N ALA A 138 -8.94 7.93 -13.22
CA ALA A 138 -8.17 7.76 -14.44
C ALA A 138 -7.42 9.05 -14.85
N GLY A 139 -8.07 10.20 -14.62
CA GLY A 139 -7.55 11.52 -15.00
C GLY A 139 -7.53 11.73 -16.51
N THR A 140 -6.98 12.87 -16.95
CA THR A 140 -6.72 13.16 -18.37
C THR A 140 -5.22 13.29 -18.65
N ASP A 141 -4.39 13.14 -17.63
CA ASP A 141 -2.94 13.09 -17.72
C ASP A 141 -2.53 11.78 -18.39
N ARG A 142 -1.63 11.88 -19.38
CA ARG A 142 -1.22 10.71 -20.16
C ARG A 142 -0.52 9.70 -19.25
N PRO A 143 -0.77 8.39 -19.42
CA PRO A 143 0.10 7.39 -18.85
C PRO A 143 1.46 7.47 -19.55
N ASP A 144 2.48 8.01 -18.87
CA ASP A 144 3.80 8.16 -19.48
C ASP A 144 4.59 6.83 -19.52
N ALA A 145 4.08 5.75 -18.91
CA ALA A 145 4.78 4.47 -18.74
C ALA A 145 4.07 3.24 -19.33
N SER A 146 3.37 3.35 -20.47
CA SER A 146 2.71 2.25 -21.21
C SER A 146 1.56 1.49 -20.52
N LEU A 147 1.37 1.66 -19.20
CA LEU A 147 0.24 1.08 -18.47
C LEU A 147 -0.97 2.02 -18.55
N PRO A 148 -2.14 1.57 -19.08
CA PRO A 148 -3.28 2.46 -19.33
C PRO A 148 -3.89 3.06 -18.05
N ASN A 149 -3.65 2.42 -16.90
CA ASN A 149 -4.34 2.73 -15.65
C ASN A 149 -3.62 3.82 -14.84
N ALA A 150 -4.38 4.72 -14.23
CA ALA A 150 -3.98 5.74 -13.26
C ALA A 150 -3.35 5.20 -11.96
N ASN A 151 -3.52 3.91 -11.68
CA ASN A 151 -2.83 3.19 -10.61
C ASN A 151 -2.86 3.91 -9.23
N PRO A 152 -4.05 4.14 -8.64
CA PRO A 152 -4.15 4.63 -7.27
C PRO A 152 -3.48 3.66 -6.28
N VAL A 153 -2.62 4.20 -5.42
CA VAL A 153 -1.78 3.39 -4.49
C VAL A 153 -1.90 3.80 -3.03
N ALA A 154 -2.42 5.00 -2.75
CA ALA A 154 -2.77 5.41 -1.40
C ALA A 154 -3.91 6.43 -1.44
N VAL A 155 -4.75 6.44 -0.41
CA VAL A 155 -5.78 7.46 -0.20
C VAL A 155 -5.67 7.98 1.22
N VAL A 156 -5.55 9.29 1.39
CA VAL A 156 -5.42 9.91 2.71
C VAL A 156 -6.62 10.79 2.99
N SER A 157 -7.41 10.44 4.00
CA SER A 157 -8.48 11.29 4.50
C SER A 157 -7.91 12.47 5.31
N ALA A 158 -8.10 13.68 4.79
CA ALA A 158 -7.68 14.94 5.42
C ALA A 158 -8.88 15.67 6.08
N GLY A 159 -9.84 14.89 6.59
CA GLY A 159 -11.10 15.36 7.15
C GLY A 159 -12.27 14.48 6.71
N ALA A 160 -13.49 14.81 7.16
CA ALA A 160 -14.70 14.05 6.83
C ALA A 160 -15.15 14.20 5.36
N ALA A 161 -14.77 15.29 4.71
CA ALA A 161 -15.22 15.65 3.36
C ALA A 161 -14.07 15.80 2.35
N LYS A 162 -12.82 15.50 2.74
CA LYS A 162 -11.66 15.68 1.85
C LYS A 162 -10.73 14.47 1.94
N ALA A 163 -10.39 13.92 0.79
CA ALA A 163 -9.36 12.89 0.67
C ALA A 163 -8.42 13.20 -0.50
N TYR A 164 -7.18 12.74 -0.39
CA TYR A 164 -6.18 12.83 -1.45
C TYR A 164 -5.85 11.45 -1.99
N VAL A 165 -5.85 11.29 -3.30
CA VAL A 165 -5.46 10.05 -3.98
C VAL A 165 -4.05 10.21 -4.53
N VAL A 166 -3.17 9.33 -4.08
CA VAL A 166 -1.83 9.16 -4.61
C VAL A 166 -1.88 8.17 -5.77
N ARG A 167 -1.30 8.54 -6.89
CA ARG A 167 -1.28 7.78 -8.14
C ARG A 167 0.17 7.47 -8.52
N PHE A 168 0.47 6.19 -8.67
CA PHE A 168 1.80 5.75 -9.07
C PHE A 168 2.02 5.94 -10.56
N ASN A 169 3.26 6.24 -10.97
CA ASN A 169 3.62 6.57 -12.36
C ASN A 169 2.77 7.70 -12.96
N ARG A 170 2.44 8.70 -12.14
CA ARG A 170 1.75 9.92 -12.55
C ARG A 170 2.37 11.12 -11.84
N ASN A 171 2.45 12.23 -12.56
CA ASN A 171 2.85 13.52 -12.02
C ASN A 171 1.65 14.29 -11.45
N VAL A 172 0.58 13.60 -11.05
CA VAL A 172 -0.66 14.23 -10.59
C VAL A 172 -1.24 13.46 -9.42
N MET A 173 -1.66 14.20 -8.39
CA MET A 173 -2.56 13.69 -7.34
C MET A 173 -3.97 14.21 -7.53
N HIS A 174 -4.95 13.49 -7.01
CA HIS A 174 -6.35 13.90 -7.04
C HIS A 174 -6.88 14.25 -5.65
N VAL A 175 -7.83 15.18 -5.61
CA VAL A 175 -8.60 15.53 -4.41
C VAL A 175 -10.03 15.07 -4.61
N LEU A 176 -10.58 14.36 -3.63
CA LEU A 176 -11.96 13.88 -3.62
C LEU A 176 -12.77 14.69 -2.61
N ASP A 177 -14.03 14.98 -2.96
CA ASP A 177 -15.05 15.38 -1.98
C ASP A 177 -15.64 14.12 -1.33
N ALA A 178 -15.04 13.71 -0.22
CA ALA A 178 -15.43 12.49 0.51
C ALA A 178 -16.81 12.58 1.18
N SER A 179 -17.52 13.71 1.08
CA SER A 179 -18.91 13.82 1.55
C SER A 179 -19.92 13.26 0.54
N GLN A 180 -19.53 13.11 -0.73
CA GLN A 180 -20.37 12.53 -1.77
C GLN A 180 -20.64 11.04 -1.51
N ARG A 181 -21.79 10.55 -1.99
CA ARG A 181 -22.26 9.17 -1.81
C ARG A 181 -22.79 8.63 -3.14
N GLY A 182 -22.73 7.31 -3.32
CA GLY A 182 -23.00 6.66 -4.60
C GLY A 182 -21.86 6.86 -5.60
N ASP A 183 -22.18 6.84 -6.90
CA ASP A 183 -21.22 7.21 -7.94
C ASP A 183 -20.97 8.72 -7.89
N ALA A 184 -19.81 9.10 -7.34
CA ALA A 184 -19.41 10.48 -7.16
C ALA A 184 -18.64 11.03 -8.39
N GLY A 185 -18.42 10.20 -9.41
CA GLY A 185 -17.82 10.62 -10.67
C GLY A 185 -16.32 10.93 -10.56
N ALA A 186 -15.90 12.07 -11.10
CA ALA A 186 -14.50 12.47 -11.19
C ALA A 186 -14.02 13.23 -9.94
N PRO A 187 -12.70 13.24 -9.66
CA PRO A 187 -12.09 14.08 -8.63
C PRO A 187 -12.46 15.57 -8.77
N VAL A 188 -12.58 16.26 -7.63
CA VAL A 188 -12.91 17.69 -7.60
C VAL A 188 -11.73 18.59 -7.95
N LYS A 189 -10.50 18.07 -7.84
CA LYS A 189 -9.27 18.80 -8.16
C LYS A 189 -8.11 17.85 -8.48
N SER A 190 -7.16 18.37 -9.24
CA SER A 190 -5.86 17.74 -9.52
C SER A 190 -4.74 18.63 -9.01
N ILE A 191 -3.69 18.03 -8.46
CA ILE A 191 -2.47 18.70 -7.99
C ILE A 191 -1.33 18.22 -8.88
N ASP A 192 -0.74 19.14 -9.65
CA ASP A 192 0.41 18.85 -10.51
C ASP A 192 1.70 18.76 -9.69
N LEU A 193 2.40 17.64 -9.86
CA LEU A 193 3.66 17.30 -9.22
C LEU A 193 4.84 17.42 -10.19
N THR A 194 4.65 17.79 -11.46
CA THR A 194 5.71 17.86 -12.48
C THR A 194 6.87 18.76 -12.06
N SER A 195 6.60 19.83 -11.29
CA SER A 195 7.65 20.71 -10.76
C SER A 195 8.57 20.05 -9.70
N LEU A 196 8.26 18.81 -9.30
CA LEU A 196 9.02 18.02 -8.34
C LEU A 196 9.96 17.00 -9.02
N LEU A 197 9.97 16.95 -10.36
CA LEU A 197 10.90 16.15 -11.14
C LEU A 197 12.35 16.57 -10.86
N GLN A 198 13.21 15.56 -10.73
CA GLN A 198 14.64 15.78 -10.58
C GLN A 198 15.30 15.81 -11.95
N GLY A 199 16.28 16.70 -12.14
CA GLY A 199 16.92 16.85 -13.46
C GLY A 199 17.68 15.61 -13.96
N ALA A 200 17.94 14.63 -13.10
CA ALA A 200 18.54 13.35 -13.45
C ALA A 200 17.51 12.27 -13.80
N ASP A 201 16.23 12.57 -13.67
CA ASP A 201 15.14 11.65 -13.97
C ASP A 201 14.89 11.62 -15.48
N ALA A 202 15.13 10.46 -16.10
CA ALA A 202 15.07 10.31 -17.55
C ALA A 202 13.70 9.86 -18.07
N ASP A 203 12.87 9.25 -17.22
CA ASP A 203 11.51 8.86 -17.62
C ASP A 203 10.48 9.98 -17.42
N GLY A 204 10.83 10.99 -16.61
CA GLY A 204 10.04 12.19 -16.42
C GLY A 204 8.87 12.01 -15.46
N LEU A 205 8.95 11.07 -14.51
CA LEU A 205 7.92 10.81 -13.52
C LEU A 205 8.42 10.97 -12.07
N VAL A 206 7.51 11.13 -11.10
CA VAL A 206 7.84 11.33 -9.67
C VAL A 206 7.52 10.12 -8.77
N GLU A 207 6.78 9.14 -9.28
CA GLU A 207 6.39 7.89 -8.59
C GLU A 207 5.85 8.14 -7.18
N ALA A 208 4.75 8.86 -7.03
CA ALA A 208 4.16 9.01 -5.70
C ALA A 208 3.70 7.63 -5.18
N THR A 209 4.23 7.19 -4.03
CA THR A 209 4.08 5.80 -3.54
C THR A 209 3.22 5.67 -2.30
N SER A 210 3.24 6.66 -1.40
CA SER A 210 2.51 6.65 -0.13
C SER A 210 2.30 8.07 0.38
N ALA A 211 1.36 8.26 1.31
CA ALA A 211 1.12 9.55 1.94
C ALA A 211 0.54 9.38 3.35
N VAL A 212 0.72 10.41 4.19
CA VAL A 212 0.12 10.49 5.53
C VAL A 212 -0.39 11.89 5.82
N TYR A 213 -1.51 12.01 6.54
CA TYR A 213 -2.03 13.30 6.99
C TYR A 213 -1.63 13.58 8.43
N VAL A 214 -1.07 14.76 8.68
CA VAL A 214 -0.71 15.25 10.02
C VAL A 214 -1.63 16.39 10.40
N ALA A 215 -2.67 16.08 11.18
CA ALA A 215 -3.73 17.01 11.53
C ALA A 215 -3.24 18.26 12.28
N SER A 216 -2.27 18.11 13.19
CA SER A 216 -1.67 19.22 13.93
C SER A 216 -0.96 20.24 13.05
N LYS A 217 -0.61 19.84 11.82
CA LYS A 217 0.07 20.68 10.82
C LYS A 217 -0.81 21.02 9.62
N ARG A 218 -2.05 20.52 9.57
CA ARG A 218 -2.97 20.68 8.42
C ARG A 218 -2.28 20.35 7.09
N ARG A 219 -1.53 19.24 7.08
CA ARG A 219 -0.65 18.90 5.95
C ARG A 219 -0.69 17.43 5.62
N VAL A 220 -0.80 17.14 4.33
CA VAL A 220 -0.53 15.79 3.80
C VAL A 220 0.94 15.75 3.39
N TYR A 221 1.66 14.77 3.91
CA TYR A 221 3.02 14.46 3.49
C TYR A 221 2.96 13.32 2.48
N VAL A 222 3.58 13.52 1.32
CA VAL A 222 3.58 12.56 0.21
C VAL A 222 5.01 12.12 -0.02
N LEU A 223 5.20 10.80 -0.13
CA LEU A 223 6.46 10.19 -0.49
C LEU A 223 6.51 9.99 -2.01
N LEU A 224 7.44 10.70 -2.64
CA LEU A 224 7.79 10.54 -4.04
C LEU A 224 8.94 9.55 -4.14
N GLY A 225 8.79 8.57 -5.02
CA GLY A 225 9.81 7.57 -5.31
C GLY A 225 10.96 8.16 -6.12
N ASN A 226 10.65 9.01 -7.11
CA ASN A 226 11.60 9.54 -8.09
C ASN A 226 12.51 8.43 -8.63
N VAL A 227 11.89 7.30 -9.01
CA VAL A 227 12.57 6.12 -9.53
C VAL A 227 12.66 6.29 -11.03
N ASP A 228 13.89 6.39 -11.53
CA ASP A 228 14.12 6.42 -12.97
C ASP A 228 13.92 4.99 -13.55
N PHE A 229 12.78 4.73 -14.18
CA PHE A 229 12.47 3.45 -14.84
C PHE A 229 13.26 3.22 -16.13
N THR A 230 14.11 4.15 -16.57
CA THR A 230 15.15 3.83 -17.56
C THR A 230 16.30 3.04 -16.93
N LYS A 231 16.37 2.98 -15.60
CA LYS A 231 17.36 2.21 -14.81
C LYS A 231 16.79 0.91 -14.30
N ILE A 232 16.42 0.04 -15.22
CA ILE A 232 15.99 -1.33 -14.94
C ILE A 232 16.99 -2.31 -15.56
N ALA A 233 17.30 -3.39 -14.84
CA ALA A 233 18.18 -4.44 -15.35
C ALA A 233 17.56 -5.14 -16.56
N ALA A 234 18.37 -5.92 -17.29
CA ALA A 234 17.93 -6.66 -18.47
C ALA A 234 16.80 -7.70 -18.21
N ASP A 235 16.52 -8.02 -16.95
CA ASP A 235 15.40 -8.88 -16.56
C ASP A 235 14.03 -8.17 -16.62
N GLY A 236 14.03 -6.85 -16.80
CA GLY A 236 12.82 -6.03 -16.97
C GLY A 236 12.10 -5.67 -15.66
N PHE A 237 12.63 -6.02 -14.49
CA PHE A 237 11.98 -5.72 -13.20
C PHE A 237 12.93 -5.32 -12.07
N THR A 238 14.23 -5.63 -12.16
CA THR A 238 15.17 -5.28 -11.09
C THR A 238 15.59 -3.81 -11.22
N ALA A 239 15.18 -2.99 -10.26
CA ALA A 239 15.57 -1.59 -10.18
C ALA A 239 17.08 -1.45 -9.96
N LEU A 240 17.75 -0.76 -10.88
CA LEU A 240 19.14 -0.37 -10.74
C LEU A 240 19.22 0.99 -10.05
N CYS A 241 20.31 1.22 -9.33
CA CYS A 241 20.50 2.47 -8.63
C CYS A 241 20.73 3.62 -9.61
N ALA A 242 19.86 4.62 -9.53
CA ALA A 242 20.00 5.89 -10.23
C ALA A 242 20.54 6.98 -9.30
N THR A 243 20.86 8.13 -9.89
CA THR A 243 21.28 9.33 -9.13
C THR A 243 20.11 10.10 -8.54
N THR A 244 18.88 9.80 -8.95
CA THR A 244 17.67 10.32 -8.33
C THR A 244 17.51 9.82 -6.89
N GLN A 245 16.74 10.58 -6.11
CA GLN A 245 16.50 10.30 -4.70
C GLN A 245 15.01 10.37 -4.39
N PRO A 246 14.44 9.42 -3.62
CA PRO A 246 13.10 9.61 -3.08
C PRO A 246 13.02 10.91 -2.29
N SER A 247 11.83 11.51 -2.24
CA SER A 247 11.65 12.78 -1.55
C SER A 247 10.31 12.88 -0.83
N ILE A 248 10.27 13.67 0.25
CA ILE A 248 9.03 14.02 0.95
C ILE A 248 8.60 15.42 0.51
N VAL A 249 7.32 15.56 0.15
CA VAL A 249 6.68 16.85 -0.15
C VAL A 249 5.48 17.08 0.76
N GLY A 250 5.17 18.34 1.01
CA GLY A 250 3.99 18.74 1.77
C GLY A 250 2.90 19.26 0.83
N ILE A 251 1.66 18.88 1.11
CA ILE A 251 0.45 19.49 0.53
C ILE A 251 -0.31 20.19 1.65
N ASP A 252 -0.50 21.50 1.51
CA ASP A 252 -1.36 22.28 2.40
C ASP A 252 -2.83 21.94 2.12
N ILE A 253 -3.58 21.54 3.15
CA ILE A 253 -4.95 21.06 2.94
C ILE A 253 -5.97 22.17 2.72
N ASP A 254 -5.64 23.41 3.03
CA ASP A 254 -6.52 24.55 2.85
C ASP A 254 -6.47 25.05 1.40
N THR A 255 -5.29 25.01 0.79
CA THR A 255 -5.09 25.46 -0.60
C THR A 255 -4.97 24.34 -1.63
N ASP A 256 -4.78 23.09 -1.18
CA ASP A 256 -4.35 21.93 -1.98
C ASP A 256 -3.14 22.27 -2.88
N ALA A 257 -2.15 22.95 -2.29
CA ALA A 257 -0.94 23.35 -2.99
C ALA A 257 0.28 22.64 -2.41
N VAL A 258 1.26 22.35 -3.27
CA VAL A 258 2.58 21.91 -2.83
C VAL A 258 3.22 23.03 -2.04
N VAL A 259 3.71 22.71 -0.84
CA VAL A 259 4.43 23.64 0.04
C VAL A 259 5.83 23.15 0.31
N SER A 260 6.76 24.10 0.35
CA SER A 260 8.14 23.83 0.71
C SER A 260 8.23 23.28 2.12
N LEU A 261 9.08 22.25 2.30
CA LEU A 261 9.45 21.71 3.60
C LEU A 261 10.83 22.20 4.05
N GLY A 262 11.43 23.14 3.31
CA GLY A 262 12.77 23.67 3.58
C GLY A 262 13.91 22.71 3.26
N GLY A 263 13.64 21.63 2.53
CA GLY A 263 14.66 20.68 2.10
C GLY A 263 15.44 21.16 0.86
N THR A 264 16.37 20.32 0.40
CA THR A 264 17.28 20.64 -0.72
C THR A 264 16.78 20.13 -2.08
N GLY A 265 15.66 19.40 -2.11
CA GLY A 265 15.08 18.90 -3.34
C GLY A 265 14.22 19.94 -4.06
N PRO A 266 13.69 19.58 -5.25
CA PRO A 266 12.76 20.43 -6.01
C PRO A 266 11.61 20.98 -5.15
N GLN A 267 11.28 22.26 -5.32
CA GLN A 267 10.30 23.01 -4.50
C GLN A 267 10.55 22.98 -2.98
N GLY A 268 11.78 22.65 -2.56
CA GLY A 268 12.15 22.47 -1.16
C GLY A 268 11.59 21.20 -0.53
N SER A 269 11.43 20.14 -1.33
CA SER A 269 11.22 18.78 -0.86
C SER A 269 12.42 18.27 -0.05
N ILE A 270 12.19 17.32 0.84
CA ILE A 270 13.26 16.71 1.66
C ILE A 270 13.74 15.46 0.93
N LEU A 271 15.00 15.45 0.50
CA LEU A 271 15.61 14.31 -0.19
C LEU A 271 16.00 13.21 0.81
N LEU A 272 15.85 11.95 0.38
CA LEU A 272 16.13 10.75 1.17
C LEU A 272 17.31 9.97 0.57
N SER A 273 18.00 9.19 1.40
CA SER A 273 19.14 8.37 0.97
C SER A 273 18.76 6.95 0.53
N GLY A 274 17.55 6.51 0.86
CA GLY A 274 16.92 5.29 0.34
C GLY A 274 16.67 5.35 -1.17
N TYR A 275 16.07 4.30 -1.71
CA TYR A 275 15.63 4.24 -3.10
C TYR A 275 14.42 3.31 -3.22
N ASN A 276 13.59 3.53 -4.25
CA ASN A 276 12.42 2.69 -4.57
C ASN A 276 11.56 2.37 -3.32
N PRO A 277 10.91 3.38 -2.72
CA PRO A 277 10.04 3.15 -1.57
C PRO A 277 8.90 2.18 -1.91
N ALA A 278 8.55 1.33 -0.94
CA ALA A 278 7.46 0.37 -1.11
C ALA A 278 6.12 1.09 -1.35
N ILE A 279 5.32 0.56 -2.28
CA ILE A 279 4.02 1.15 -2.62
C ILE A 279 3.03 0.98 -1.45
N GLY A 280 2.25 2.03 -1.16
CA GLY A 280 1.15 2.03 -0.19
C GLY A 280 1.59 2.16 1.27
N SER A 281 2.56 1.36 1.72
CA SER A 281 2.88 1.19 3.15
C SER A 281 4.21 1.82 3.60
N ALA A 282 4.98 2.44 2.71
CA ALA A 282 6.32 2.93 3.02
C ALA A 282 6.38 4.11 4.00
N LEU A 283 5.31 4.88 4.19
CA LEU A 283 5.31 6.09 4.99
C LEU A 283 4.46 5.94 6.26
N ARG A 284 5.02 6.32 7.41
CA ARG A 284 4.32 6.37 8.71
C ARG A 284 4.63 7.67 9.45
N TYR A 285 3.67 8.18 10.22
CA TYR A 285 3.86 9.32 11.11
C TYR A 285 4.04 8.84 12.56
N ASP A 286 5.17 9.20 13.17
CA ASP A 286 5.44 9.00 14.59
C ASP A 286 5.13 10.30 15.33
N ALA A 287 3.89 10.41 15.82
CA ALA A 287 3.40 11.61 16.49
C ALA A 287 4.18 11.94 17.78
N ALA A 288 4.70 10.94 18.48
CA ALA A 288 5.41 11.14 19.75
C ALA A 288 6.76 11.85 19.56
N LYS A 289 7.40 11.63 18.40
CA LYS A 289 8.68 12.26 18.03
C LYS A 289 8.54 13.31 16.94
N ASP A 290 7.32 13.60 16.49
CA ASP A 290 6.99 14.49 15.38
C ASP A 290 7.88 14.26 14.14
N ARG A 291 7.98 13.00 13.73
CA ARG A 291 8.81 12.56 12.60
C ARG A 291 8.03 11.66 11.64
N LEU A 292 8.47 11.61 10.40
CA LEU A 292 8.04 10.58 9.44
C LEU A 292 9.04 9.44 9.46
N LEU A 293 8.56 8.22 9.27
CA LEU A 293 9.38 7.03 9.03
C LEU A 293 9.15 6.56 7.60
N VAL A 294 10.24 6.30 6.88
CA VAL A 294 10.22 5.94 5.47
C VAL A 294 10.93 4.61 5.26
N LEU A 295 10.21 3.62 4.73
CA LEU A 295 10.75 2.33 4.32
C LEU A 295 11.09 2.35 2.83
N SER A 296 12.37 2.16 2.52
CA SER A 296 12.88 2.05 1.15
C SER A 296 13.22 0.61 0.80
N ALA A 297 12.77 0.15 -0.37
CA ALA A 297 13.06 -1.20 -0.86
C ALA A 297 14.45 -1.33 -1.50
N GLY A 298 15.12 -0.21 -1.74
CA GLY A 298 16.48 -0.15 -2.28
C GLY A 298 16.55 -0.43 -3.77
N CYS A 299 17.77 -0.58 -4.26
CA CYS A 299 18.08 -0.88 -5.65
C CYS A 299 19.30 -1.77 -5.72
N ASN A 300 19.63 -2.25 -6.91
CA ASN A 300 20.86 -2.97 -7.17
C ASN A 300 21.88 -2.04 -7.81
N ALA A 301 23.15 -2.13 -7.39
CA ALA A 301 24.22 -1.38 -8.05
C ALA A 301 24.23 -1.67 -9.57
N ASP A 302 24.37 -0.64 -10.39
CA ASP A 302 24.40 -0.76 -11.86
C ASP A 302 25.79 -1.26 -12.32
N VAL A 303 25.89 -2.53 -12.71
CA VAL A 303 27.13 -3.15 -13.23
C VAL A 303 27.04 -3.23 -14.76
N GLY A 304 26.87 -2.08 -15.40
CA GLY A 304 26.76 -1.99 -16.86
C GLY A 304 25.44 -2.54 -17.39
N GLY A 305 24.33 -2.20 -16.73
CA GLY A 305 22.96 -2.67 -17.02
C GLY A 305 22.58 -3.99 -16.36
N ALA A 306 23.53 -4.63 -15.66
CA ALA A 306 23.27 -5.81 -14.86
C ALA A 306 23.09 -5.45 -13.37
N ALA A 307 22.26 -6.20 -12.67
CA ALA A 307 22.04 -6.03 -11.24
C ALA A 307 23.26 -6.51 -10.43
N GLY A 308 23.89 -5.59 -9.70
CA GLY A 308 24.91 -5.86 -8.69
C GLY A 308 24.31 -6.12 -7.30
N PRO A 309 25.11 -5.97 -6.23
CA PRO A 309 24.61 -6.05 -4.85
C PRO A 309 23.48 -5.05 -4.57
N ILE A 310 22.59 -5.43 -3.66
CA ILE A 310 21.54 -4.53 -3.16
C ILE A 310 22.17 -3.43 -2.31
N GLU A 311 21.70 -2.20 -2.52
CA GLU A 311 22.05 -1.04 -1.73
C GLU A 311 20.83 -0.13 -1.52
N ARG A 312 20.96 0.80 -0.56
CA ARG A 312 19.94 1.80 -0.24
C ARG A 312 18.59 1.24 0.21
N ARG A 313 18.52 -0.03 0.62
CA ARG A 313 17.38 -0.58 1.34
C ARG A 313 17.51 -0.22 2.81
N ARG A 314 16.59 0.58 3.34
CA ARG A 314 16.72 1.17 4.67
C ARG A 314 15.41 1.68 5.23
N VAL A 315 15.39 1.93 6.53
CA VAL A 315 14.40 2.79 7.17
C VAL A 315 15.07 4.12 7.54
N GLU A 316 14.45 5.21 7.12
CA GLU A 316 14.88 6.57 7.46
C GLU A 316 13.83 7.27 8.30
N GLU A 317 14.26 8.21 9.13
CA GLU A 317 13.38 9.20 9.73
C GLU A 317 13.57 10.57 9.08
N VAL A 318 12.48 11.34 9.08
CA VAL A 318 12.48 12.77 8.74
C VAL A 318 11.88 13.54 9.90
N SER A 319 12.69 14.36 10.57
CA SER A 319 12.21 15.29 11.59
C SER A 319 11.32 16.35 10.96
N LEU A 320 10.05 16.45 11.36
CA LEU A 320 9.14 17.46 10.81
C LEU A 320 9.42 18.88 11.34
N ALA A 321 10.17 18.99 12.44
CA ALA A 321 10.55 20.27 13.02
C ALA A 321 11.75 20.91 12.30
N THR A 322 12.70 20.09 11.83
CA THR A 322 13.98 20.58 11.28
C THR A 322 14.21 20.21 9.82
N GLY A 323 13.43 19.27 9.27
CA GLY A 323 13.66 18.68 7.95
C GLY A 323 14.87 17.74 7.89
N ALA A 324 15.53 17.47 9.03
CA ALA A 324 16.70 16.61 9.08
C ALA A 324 16.31 15.15 8.79
N VAL A 325 17.18 14.45 8.05
CA VAL A 325 17.02 13.04 7.69
C VAL A 325 18.09 12.21 8.40
N GLN A 326 17.67 11.08 8.96
CA GLN A 326 18.58 10.12 9.58
C GLN A 326 18.21 8.70 9.15
N THR A 327 19.22 7.90 8.76
CA THR A 327 19.04 6.46 8.61
C THR A 327 18.94 5.81 9.99
N LEU A 328 17.84 5.11 10.24
CA LEU A 328 17.62 4.36 11.47
C LEU A 328 18.08 2.91 11.34
N LEU A 329 17.85 2.28 10.18
CA LEU A 329 18.12 0.86 9.96
C LEU A 329 18.58 0.61 8.53
N SER A 330 19.73 -0.04 8.34
CA SER A 330 20.10 -0.60 7.03
C SER A 330 19.51 -2.00 6.88
N LEU A 331 19.02 -2.29 5.68
CA LEU A 331 18.33 -3.52 5.32
C LEU A 331 18.94 -4.16 4.06
N ASP A 332 20.12 -3.70 3.61
CA ASP A 332 20.75 -4.17 2.35
C ASP A 332 21.02 -5.68 2.34
N ALA A 333 21.20 -6.28 3.52
CA ALA A 333 21.39 -7.72 3.70
C ALA A 333 20.09 -8.52 3.92
N LYS A 334 18.92 -7.87 3.84
CA LYS A 334 17.60 -8.50 4.00
C LYS A 334 16.92 -8.69 2.65
N PRO A 335 15.85 -9.51 2.53
CA PRO A 335 15.06 -9.58 1.30
C PRO A 335 14.29 -8.27 1.03
N PHE A 336 13.53 -8.22 -0.06
CA PHE A 336 12.73 -7.06 -0.40
C PHE A 336 11.61 -6.86 0.63
N PRO A 337 11.45 -5.65 1.20
CA PRO A 337 10.44 -5.39 2.21
C PRO A 337 9.05 -5.29 1.58
N SER A 338 8.07 -5.91 2.21
CA SER A 338 6.69 -5.99 1.71
C SER A 338 5.70 -5.19 2.55
N SER A 339 5.93 -5.06 3.86
CA SER A 339 5.00 -4.35 4.75
C SER A 339 5.70 -3.78 5.98
N PHE A 340 5.18 -2.65 6.47
CA PHE A 340 5.64 -1.93 7.64
C PHE A 340 4.50 -1.65 8.62
N ALA A 341 4.49 -2.39 9.73
CA ALA A 341 3.57 -2.16 10.84
C ALA A 341 4.27 -1.32 11.92
N PHE A 342 3.83 -0.07 12.08
CA PHE A 342 4.33 0.84 13.09
C PHE A 342 3.30 0.96 14.23
N ILE A 343 3.74 0.80 15.48
CA ILE A 343 2.89 0.98 16.66
C ILE A 343 3.28 2.29 17.36
N ASP A 344 4.56 2.45 17.69
CA ASP A 344 5.11 3.66 18.31
C ASP A 344 6.63 3.74 18.16
N GLY A 345 7.23 4.79 18.72
CA GLY A 345 8.66 5.09 18.63
C GLY A 345 9.63 4.05 19.20
N THR A 346 9.12 2.95 19.79
CA THR A 346 9.87 1.78 20.28
C THR A 346 9.35 0.43 19.76
N ARG A 347 8.24 0.42 19.02
CA ARG A 347 7.56 -0.80 18.60
C ARG A 347 7.13 -0.73 17.15
N ALA A 348 7.75 -1.57 16.32
CA ALA A 348 7.44 -1.76 14.92
C ALA A 348 7.72 -3.20 14.47
N ALA A 349 7.21 -3.59 13.32
CA ALA A 349 7.58 -4.83 12.65
C ALA A 349 7.69 -4.61 11.15
N LEU A 350 8.64 -5.31 10.54
CA LEU A 350 8.93 -5.27 9.12
C LEU A 350 8.75 -6.66 8.56
N ALA A 351 7.94 -6.77 7.50
CA ALA A 351 7.84 -7.98 6.70
C ALA A 351 8.65 -7.81 5.43
N PHE A 352 9.20 -8.94 5.00
CA PHE A 352 9.88 -9.12 3.74
C PHE A 352 9.19 -10.26 3.01
N PHE A 353 9.46 -10.44 1.72
CA PHE A 353 9.01 -11.65 1.02
C PHE A 353 9.60 -12.90 1.70
N GLY A 354 8.79 -13.56 2.53
CA GLY A 354 9.17 -14.66 3.41
C GLY A 354 9.21 -14.28 4.90
N PRO A 355 10.36 -13.81 5.43
CA PRO A 355 10.49 -13.55 6.86
C PRO A 355 9.86 -12.23 7.28
N ALA A 356 9.51 -12.12 8.55
CA ALA A 356 9.18 -10.86 9.20
C ALA A 356 9.95 -10.78 10.53
N SER A 357 10.26 -9.57 10.98
CA SER A 357 10.98 -9.35 12.25
C SER A 357 10.38 -8.17 13.01
N PHE A 358 10.37 -8.26 14.33
CA PHE A 358 10.12 -7.10 15.19
C PHE A 358 11.28 -6.11 15.10
N TRP A 359 11.00 -4.85 15.38
CA TRP A 359 11.99 -3.78 15.35
C TRP A 359 11.63 -2.69 16.37
N ASP A 360 12.64 -2.20 17.07
CA ASP A 360 12.54 -0.99 17.88
C ASP A 360 13.13 0.17 17.07
N PRO A 361 12.35 1.21 16.68
CA PRO A 361 12.83 2.36 15.92
C PRO A 361 13.94 3.19 16.57
N SER A 362 14.36 2.89 17.80
CA SER A 362 15.55 3.45 18.45
C SER A 362 16.83 2.62 18.20
N GLN A 363 16.70 1.42 17.65
CA GLN A 363 17.79 0.47 17.44
C GLN A 363 18.18 0.38 15.96
N ALA A 364 19.48 0.24 15.71
CA ALA A 364 20.04 0.09 14.36
C ALA A 364 20.04 -1.35 13.82
N ALA A 365 19.35 -2.26 14.50
CA ALA A 365 19.23 -3.67 14.12
C ALA A 365 17.80 -4.16 14.33
N LEU A 366 17.38 -5.14 13.51
CA LEU A 366 16.14 -5.87 13.73
C LEU A 366 16.21 -6.68 15.04
N GLY A 367 15.06 -6.83 15.69
CA GLY A 367 14.89 -7.71 16.83
C GLY A 367 14.65 -9.16 16.42
N ALA A 368 13.93 -9.90 17.26
CA ALA A 368 13.56 -11.29 17.00
C ALA A 368 12.66 -11.42 15.77
N ASP A 369 12.73 -12.58 15.12
CA ASP A 369 11.84 -12.92 14.02
C ASP A 369 10.38 -13.04 14.51
N PHE A 370 9.46 -12.58 13.68
CA PHE A 370 8.04 -12.78 13.88
C PHE A 370 7.75 -14.29 13.73
N PRO A 371 7.16 -14.95 14.74
CA PRO A 371 7.03 -16.39 14.75
C PRO A 371 6.26 -16.93 13.53
N GLY A 372 6.95 -17.72 12.71
CA GLY A 372 6.39 -18.35 11.52
C GLY A 372 6.24 -17.44 10.29
N GLY A 373 6.83 -16.24 10.32
CA GLY A 373 6.87 -15.32 9.17
C GLY A 373 5.52 -14.67 8.84
N ALA A 374 5.58 -13.64 8.00
CA ALA A 374 4.42 -12.93 7.47
C ALA A 374 4.84 -12.14 6.23
N GLU A 375 3.95 -12.06 5.25
CA GLU A 375 4.14 -11.24 4.04
C GLU A 375 3.57 -9.84 4.24
N ASN A 376 2.46 -9.74 4.98
CA ASN A 376 1.82 -8.48 5.33
C ASN A 376 1.63 -8.40 6.85
N LEU A 377 1.79 -7.21 7.41
CA LEU A 377 1.70 -6.96 8.84
C LEU A 377 0.71 -5.83 9.13
N ALA A 378 -0.05 -6.02 10.20
CA ALA A 378 -0.82 -4.98 10.87
C ALA A 378 -0.56 -5.04 12.39
N HIS A 379 -1.02 -4.04 13.13
CA HIS A 379 -1.13 -4.14 14.59
C HIS A 379 -2.61 -4.27 14.96
N ASP A 380 -2.95 -4.95 16.07
CA ASP A 380 -4.35 -5.13 16.47
C ASP A 380 -4.88 -4.02 17.41
N GLY A 381 -4.03 -3.05 17.77
CA GLY A 381 -4.35 -2.00 18.75
C GLY A 381 -4.40 -2.49 20.21
N LYS A 382 -4.19 -3.79 20.46
CA LYS A 382 -4.15 -4.44 21.78
C LYS A 382 -2.75 -4.99 22.11
N GLY A 383 -1.71 -4.44 21.46
CA GLY A 383 -0.30 -4.77 21.72
C GLY A 383 0.24 -5.98 20.96
N ASN A 384 -0.49 -6.48 19.97
CA ASN A 384 -0.04 -7.60 19.14
C ASN A 384 0.21 -7.14 17.70
N ILE A 385 1.10 -7.86 17.03
CA ILE A 385 1.24 -7.81 15.58
C ILE A 385 0.40 -8.94 14.99
N VAL A 386 -0.33 -8.60 13.93
CA VAL A 386 -1.09 -9.53 13.12
C VAL A 386 -0.32 -9.73 11.82
N GLY A 387 0.00 -10.99 11.54
CA GLY A 387 0.69 -11.39 10.32
C GLY A 387 -0.27 -12.12 9.40
N VAL A 388 -0.17 -11.81 8.11
CA VAL A 388 -0.84 -12.59 7.06
C VAL A 388 0.26 -13.26 6.25
N ARG A 389 0.17 -14.58 6.12
CA ARG A 389 1.12 -15.36 5.35
C ARG A 389 0.40 -16.22 4.35
N LYS A 390 0.93 -16.27 3.14
CA LYS A 390 0.58 -17.28 2.16
C LYS A 390 1.66 -18.35 2.17
N THR A 391 1.24 -19.60 2.20
CA THR A 391 2.16 -20.71 1.96
C THR A 391 2.14 -21.05 0.47
N PHE A 392 3.27 -21.49 -0.06
CA PHE A 392 3.36 -21.97 -1.44
C PHE A 392 3.52 -23.48 -1.43
N LEU A 393 2.84 -24.14 -2.35
CA LEU A 393 2.94 -25.58 -2.56
C LEU A 393 4.30 -25.92 -3.17
N ALA A 394 4.70 -27.20 -3.09
CA ALA A 394 6.01 -27.66 -3.56
C ALA A 394 6.20 -27.48 -5.08
N ASP A 395 5.12 -27.37 -5.84
CA ASP A 395 5.10 -27.07 -7.28
C ASP A 395 5.11 -25.56 -7.59
N GLY A 396 5.23 -24.71 -6.56
CA GLY A 396 5.13 -23.25 -6.69
C GLY A 396 3.70 -22.73 -6.77
N GLY A 397 2.69 -23.62 -6.70
CA GLY A 397 1.30 -23.25 -6.68
C GLY A 397 0.91 -22.47 -5.41
N ALA A 398 -0.16 -21.70 -5.52
CA ALA A 398 -0.76 -21.01 -4.38
C ALA A 398 -1.24 -22.00 -3.32
N GLY A 399 -0.71 -21.89 -2.10
CA GLY A 399 -1.18 -22.62 -0.94
C GLY A 399 -2.12 -21.79 -0.06
N PRO A 400 -2.46 -22.30 1.14
CA PRO A 400 -3.37 -21.63 2.05
C PRO A 400 -2.84 -20.28 2.55
N VAL A 401 -3.79 -19.39 2.85
CA VAL A 401 -3.56 -18.12 3.52
C VAL A 401 -3.90 -18.25 4.99
N GLU A 402 -2.98 -17.90 5.86
CA GLU A 402 -3.17 -17.92 7.30
C GLU A 402 -3.06 -16.50 7.87
N VAL A 403 -3.97 -16.18 8.78
CA VAL A 403 -3.88 -15.01 9.63
C VAL A 403 -3.45 -15.47 11.00
N VAL A 404 -2.34 -14.93 11.48
CA VAL A 404 -1.76 -15.26 12.77
C VAL A 404 -1.52 -14.00 13.59
N LYS A 405 -1.39 -14.17 14.89
CA LYS A 405 -1.17 -13.08 15.84
C LYS A 405 -0.05 -13.44 16.77
N ALA A 406 0.84 -12.50 17.05
CA ALA A 406 1.88 -12.66 18.06
C ALA A 406 1.96 -11.40 18.94
N PRO A 407 2.16 -11.56 20.26
CA PRO A 407 2.43 -10.42 21.12
C PRO A 407 3.71 -9.73 20.68
N PHE A 408 3.75 -8.39 20.81
CA PHE A 408 4.97 -7.65 20.52
C PHE A 408 6.03 -7.93 21.58
N GLY A 409 7.27 -8.26 21.17
CA GLY A 409 8.42 -8.30 22.07
C GLY A 409 9.43 -9.42 21.79
N VAL A 410 10.56 -9.35 22.48
CA VAL A 410 11.67 -10.34 22.38
C VAL A 410 11.31 -11.72 22.92
N ASP A 411 10.33 -11.79 23.82
CA ASP A 411 9.76 -13.03 24.36
C ASP A 411 8.42 -13.38 23.70
N ALA A 412 8.19 -12.89 22.47
CA ALA A 412 6.97 -13.20 21.75
C ALA A 412 6.83 -14.73 21.66
N GLY A 413 5.84 -15.25 22.37
CA GLY A 413 5.49 -16.67 22.30
C GLY A 413 5.13 -17.08 20.88
N ALA A 414 4.83 -18.36 20.68
CA ALA A 414 4.39 -18.85 19.37
C ALA A 414 3.21 -18.02 18.84
N ALA A 415 3.23 -17.73 17.53
CA ALA A 415 2.10 -17.08 16.90
C ALA A 415 0.85 -17.96 17.01
N THR A 416 -0.26 -17.35 17.40
CA THR A 416 -1.57 -18.00 17.51
C THR A 416 -2.33 -17.84 16.20
N PRO A 417 -2.85 -18.93 15.61
CA PRO A 417 -3.75 -18.84 14.46
C PRO A 417 -5.01 -18.04 14.80
N VAL A 418 -5.43 -17.17 13.89
CA VAL A 418 -6.69 -16.40 13.97
C VAL A 418 -7.67 -16.93 12.95
N ALA A 419 -7.23 -17.08 11.70
CA ALA A 419 -8.07 -17.60 10.61
C ALA A 419 -7.23 -18.37 9.59
N ASN A 420 -7.89 -19.27 8.87
CA ASN A 420 -7.29 -20.04 7.78
C ASN A 420 -8.19 -19.93 6.54
N ASN A 421 -7.58 -19.62 5.40
CA ASN A 421 -8.21 -19.37 4.10
C ASN A 421 -9.40 -18.42 4.20
N PRO A 422 -9.17 -17.16 4.60
CA PRO A 422 -10.25 -16.19 4.73
C PRO A 422 -10.87 -15.83 3.36
N PHE A 423 -10.20 -16.10 2.23
CA PHE A 423 -10.72 -15.80 0.89
C PHE A 423 -11.47 -16.96 0.24
N THR A 424 -12.36 -16.62 -0.68
CA THR A 424 -13.07 -17.58 -1.54
C THR A 424 -12.13 -18.20 -2.58
N ASP A 425 -11.20 -17.39 -3.10
CA ASP A 425 -10.13 -17.81 -4.00
C ASP A 425 -8.78 -17.37 -3.42
N ASN A 426 -7.90 -18.34 -3.18
CA ASN A 426 -6.55 -18.09 -2.63
C ASN A 426 -5.46 -18.16 -3.70
N THR A 427 -5.80 -18.27 -5.00
CA THR A 427 -4.81 -18.49 -6.06
C THR A 427 -3.94 -17.27 -6.35
N GLY A 428 -4.43 -16.07 -6.06
CA GLY A 428 -3.81 -14.77 -6.33
C GLY A 428 -2.63 -14.37 -5.45
N PHE A 429 -2.49 -13.09 -5.13
CA PHE A 429 -1.48 -12.60 -4.20
C PHE A 429 -2.07 -11.61 -3.19
N LEU A 430 -1.46 -11.56 -2.00
CA LEU A 430 -1.83 -10.62 -0.95
C LEU A 430 -1.25 -9.24 -1.26
N SER A 431 -2.08 -8.21 -1.18
CA SER A 431 -1.67 -6.83 -1.48
C SER A 431 -1.86 -5.85 -0.32
N GLY A 432 -2.47 -6.29 0.78
CA GLY A 432 -2.65 -5.44 1.95
C GLY A 432 -3.26 -6.18 3.13
N ALA A 433 -2.87 -5.75 4.32
CA ALA A 433 -3.47 -6.13 5.58
C ALA A 433 -3.56 -4.87 6.46
N GLU A 434 -4.77 -4.34 6.61
CA GLU A 434 -4.99 -3.05 7.26
C GLU A 434 -5.97 -3.20 8.44
N LEU A 435 -5.63 -2.60 9.58
CA LEU A 435 -6.48 -2.64 10.77
C LEU A 435 -7.65 -1.66 10.62
N TRP A 436 -8.86 -2.11 10.95
CA TRP A 436 -10.03 -1.26 11.04
C TRP A 436 -10.75 -1.42 12.37
N VAL A 437 -10.97 -0.32 13.09
CA VAL A 437 -11.59 -0.32 14.43
C VAL A 437 -12.76 0.65 14.47
N LYS A 438 -13.99 0.12 14.51
CA LYS A 438 -15.23 0.90 14.55
C LYS A 438 -16.36 0.19 15.27
#